data_AF-A0A094D9J5-F1
#
_entry.id   AF-A0A094D9J5-F1
#
_cell.length_a   1.000
_cell.length_b   1.000
_cell.length_c   1.000
_cell.angle_alpha   90.00
_cell.angle_beta   90.00
_cell.angle_gamma   90.00
#
_symmetry.space_group_name_H-M   'P 1'
#
loop_
_entity.id
_entity.type
_entity.pdbx_description
1 polymer ?
#
loop_
_entity_poly.entity_id
_entity_poly.type
_entity_poly.pdbx_seq_one_letter_code
_entity_poly.pdbx_strand_id
1 'polypeptide(L)'
;MASIIKQIFSIFFLFTTLTLCSQPKAQPPPSTVNPRTTWTSLILTHNGEHLPILTHPYTSLTPLGATQAHSAGSLIRRRYLTGPVSNTTGFVPLHGFHKNYIDNQRVSVLAAPEQPVVA
;
A
#
# COMPACT_ATOMS: atom_id res chain seq x y z
N MET A 1 -2.94 -7.75 69.06
CA MET A 1 -3.43 -7.53 67.69
C MET A 1 -2.75 -6.37 66.93
N ALA A 2 -1.59 -5.85 67.37
CA ALA A 2 -0.88 -4.77 66.66
C ALA A 2 0.36 -5.22 65.85
N SER A 3 0.79 -6.48 65.97
CA SER A 3 2.00 -7.01 65.34
C SER A 3 1.77 -7.58 63.94
N ILE A 4 0.63 -8.26 63.71
CA ILE A 4 0.26 -8.85 62.41
C ILE A 4 0.02 -7.78 61.33
N ILE A 5 -0.52 -6.62 61.71
CA ILE A 5 -0.80 -5.51 60.79
C ILE A 5 0.49 -4.86 60.24
N LYS A 6 1.58 -4.84 61.02
CA LYS A 6 2.87 -4.29 60.56
C LYS A 6 3.58 -5.22 59.55
N GLN A 7 3.38 -6.53 59.69
CA GLN A 7 4.06 -7.52 58.84
C GLN A 7 3.42 -7.65 57.46
N ILE A 8 2.10 -7.43 57.34
CA ILE A 8 1.38 -7.37 56.07
C ILE A 8 1.76 -6.11 55.27
N PHE A 9 1.99 -4.98 55.96
CA PHE A 9 2.38 -3.72 55.30
C PHE A 9 3.82 -3.74 54.76
N SER A 10 4.72 -4.50 55.39
CA SER A 10 6.12 -4.64 54.96
C SER A 10 6.26 -5.51 53.70
N ILE A 11 5.43 -6.54 53.55
CA ILE A 11 5.46 -7.45 52.38
C ILE A 11 4.87 -6.78 51.14
N PHE A 12 3.89 -5.88 51.31
CA PHE A 12 3.26 -5.15 50.19
C PHE A 12 4.18 -4.06 49.61
N PHE A 13 5.16 -3.58 50.37
CA PHE A 13 6.06 -2.52 49.92
C PHE A 13 7.21 -3.04 49.04
N LEU A 14 7.44 -4.36 49.00
CA LEU A 14 8.60 -4.95 48.31
C LEU A 14 8.34 -5.37 46.85
N PHE A 15 7.09 -5.30 46.36
CA PHE A 15 6.73 -5.77 45.01
C PHE A 15 6.49 -4.67 43.97
N THR A 16 6.60 -3.39 44.33
CA THR A 16 6.09 -2.29 43.48
C THR A 16 7.17 -1.33 42.96
N THR A 17 8.39 -1.82 42.71
CA THR A 17 9.46 -0.99 42.11
C THR A 17 10.34 -1.77 41.12
N LEU A 18 9.73 -2.52 40.21
CA LEU A 18 10.37 -2.81 38.91
C LEU A 18 9.71 -1.93 37.84
N THR A 19 9.96 -0.62 37.89
CA THR A 19 9.63 0.25 36.76
C THR A 19 10.74 0.10 35.73
N LEU A 20 10.43 -0.66 34.69
CA LEU A 20 11.23 -0.78 33.47
C LEU A 20 11.51 0.63 32.93
N CYS A 21 12.75 1.09 33.04
CA CYS A 21 13.18 2.36 32.45
C CYS A 21 13.24 2.17 30.92
N SER A 22 12.12 2.40 30.24
CA SER A 22 12.11 2.49 28.79
C SER A 22 12.82 3.79 28.39
N GLN A 23 13.96 3.66 27.72
CA GLN A 23 14.65 4.82 27.17
C GLN A 23 13.71 5.56 26.20
N PRO A 24 13.54 6.89 26.32
CA PRO A 24 12.84 7.64 25.29
C PRO A 24 13.66 7.53 24.00
N LYS A 25 13.13 6.79 23.02
CA LYS A 25 13.66 6.76 21.67
C LYS A 25 13.62 8.19 21.15
N ALA A 26 14.80 8.83 21.04
CA ALA A 26 14.94 10.15 20.48
C ALA A 26 14.23 10.18 19.11
N GLN A 27 13.14 10.91 19.03
CA GLN A 27 12.40 11.08 17.79
C GLN A 27 13.31 11.90 16.87
N PRO A 28 13.67 11.40 15.68
CA PRO A 28 14.48 12.19 14.75
C PRO A 28 13.76 13.52 14.47
N PRO A 29 14.53 14.61 14.25
CA PRO A 29 13.94 15.92 13.98
C PRO A 29 12.91 15.80 12.84
N PRO A 30 11.82 16.59 12.87
CA PRO A 30 10.85 16.59 11.79
C PRO A 30 11.62 16.88 10.50
N SER A 31 11.76 15.87 9.65
CA SER A 31 12.30 16.06 8.32
C SER A 31 11.37 17.07 7.65
N THR A 32 11.94 18.18 7.17
CA THR A 32 11.25 19.13 6.31
C THR A 32 10.90 18.37 5.03
N VAL A 33 9.72 17.74 5.04
CA VAL A 33 9.22 16.98 3.91
C VAL A 33 8.76 17.97 2.86
N ASN A 34 9.54 18.13 1.80
CA ASN A 34 9.08 18.87 0.63
C ASN A 34 7.82 18.20 0.07
N PRO A 35 6.73 18.94 -0.17
CA PRO A 35 5.52 18.36 -0.76
C PRO A 35 5.86 17.81 -2.15
N ARG A 36 5.75 16.49 -2.31
CA ARG A 36 5.91 15.84 -3.60
C ARG A 36 4.57 15.85 -4.31
N THR A 37 4.58 16.18 -5.60
CA THR A 37 3.39 16.20 -6.45
C THR A 37 3.65 15.32 -7.68
N THR A 38 2.75 14.37 -7.94
CA THR A 38 2.80 13.55 -9.16
C THR A 38 1.87 14.15 -10.20
N TRP A 39 2.42 14.62 -11.33
CA TRP A 39 1.63 15.25 -12.40
C TRP A 39 1.13 14.24 -13.44
N THR A 40 1.91 13.19 -13.71
CA THR A 40 1.60 12.19 -14.73
C THR A 40 2.18 10.83 -14.37
N SER A 41 1.63 9.76 -14.94
CA SER A 41 2.12 8.39 -14.81
C SER A 41 2.02 7.68 -16.16
N LEU A 42 3.10 6.97 -16.53
CA LEU A 42 3.12 6.05 -17.65
C LEU A 42 3.21 4.63 -17.11
N ILE A 43 2.31 3.76 -17.57
CA ILE A 43 2.25 2.37 -17.14
C ILE A 43 2.44 1.51 -18.38
N LEU A 44 3.49 0.70 -18.36
CA LEU A 44 3.75 -0.32 -19.36
C LEU A 44 3.52 -1.67 -18.68
N THR A 45 2.55 -2.43 -19.18
CA THR A 45 2.23 -3.74 -18.65
C THR A 45 2.25 -4.76 -19.76
N HIS A 46 2.73 -5.95 -19.42
CA HIS A 46 2.51 -7.12 -20.26
C HIS A 46 1.06 -7.61 -20.06
N ASN A 47 0.58 -8.44 -20.97
CA ASN A 47 -0.68 -9.15 -20.77
C ASN A 47 -0.58 -10.14 -19.60
N GLY A 48 -1.75 -10.48 -19.06
CA GLY A 48 -1.87 -11.58 -18.13
C GLY A 48 -1.62 -12.93 -18.81
N GLU A 49 -1.70 -13.99 -18.00
CA GLU A 49 -1.63 -15.35 -18.50
C GLU A 49 -2.60 -15.61 -19.67
N HIS A 50 -2.10 -16.24 -20.72
CA HIS A 50 -2.83 -16.54 -21.95
C HIS A 50 -2.51 -17.94 -22.45
N LEU A 51 -3.37 -18.47 -23.33
CA LEU A 51 -3.17 -19.77 -23.94
C LEU A 51 -1.89 -19.77 -24.81
N PRO A 52 -1.01 -20.77 -24.67
CA PRO A 52 0.23 -20.80 -25.41
C PRO A 52 -0.03 -21.04 -26.90
N ILE A 53 0.69 -20.28 -27.73
CA ILE A 53 0.56 -20.29 -29.20
C ILE A 53 0.81 -21.68 -29.80
N LEU A 54 1.69 -22.48 -29.17
CA LEU A 54 2.06 -23.80 -29.68
C LEU A 54 0.90 -24.80 -29.67
N THR A 55 -0.06 -24.67 -28.75
CA THR A 55 -1.19 -25.60 -28.62
C THR A 55 -2.52 -25.00 -29.05
N HIS A 56 -2.59 -23.68 -29.25
CA HIS A 56 -3.81 -22.96 -29.62
C HIS A 56 -3.52 -21.95 -30.75
N PRO A 57 -4.14 -22.09 -31.93
CA PRO A 57 -3.90 -21.19 -33.06
C PRO A 57 -4.39 -19.75 -32.80
N TYR A 58 -5.31 -19.57 -31.86
CA TYR A 58 -5.77 -18.28 -31.38
C TYR A 58 -5.38 -18.14 -29.91
N THR A 59 -4.50 -17.17 -29.62
CA THR A 59 -4.11 -16.88 -28.24
C THR A 59 -5.15 -15.99 -27.58
N SER A 60 -5.68 -16.44 -26.45
CA SER A 60 -6.64 -15.69 -25.65
C SER A 60 -6.21 -15.65 -24.20
N LEU A 61 -6.57 -14.57 -23.50
CA LEU A 61 -6.33 -14.43 -22.07
C LEU A 61 -7.08 -15.54 -21.31
N THR A 62 -6.43 -16.15 -20.33
CA THR A 62 -7.12 -17.09 -19.42
C THR A 62 -7.94 -16.30 -18.39
N PRO A 63 -8.97 -16.90 -17.75
CA PRO A 63 -9.67 -16.25 -16.64
C PRO A 63 -8.73 -15.83 -15.50
N LEU A 64 -7.67 -16.61 -15.27
CA LEU A 64 -6.61 -16.27 -14.32
C LEU A 64 -5.81 -15.05 -14.79
N GLY A 65 -5.42 -15.01 -16.07
CA GLY A 65 -4.77 -13.84 -16.67
C GLY A 65 -5.61 -12.56 -16.57
N ALA A 66 -6.93 -12.66 -16.77
CA ALA A 66 -7.85 -11.55 -16.57
C ALA A 66 -7.83 -11.06 -15.11
N THR A 67 -7.81 -11.98 -14.15
CA THR A 67 -7.76 -11.67 -12.72
C THR A 67 -6.43 -11.01 -12.33
N GLN A 68 -5.31 -11.46 -12.92
CA GLN A 68 -4.00 -10.85 -12.74
C GLN A 68 -4.00 -9.40 -13.24
N ALA A 69 -4.51 -9.15 -14.46
CA ALA A 69 -4.62 -7.81 -15.03
C ALA A 69 -5.51 -6.89 -14.17
N HIS A 70 -6.66 -7.38 -13.71
CA HIS A 70 -7.55 -6.65 -12.82
C HIS A 70 -6.89 -6.30 -11.48
N SER A 71 -6.15 -7.24 -10.90
CA SER A 71 -5.43 -7.04 -9.63
C SER A 71 -4.31 -6.01 -9.79
N ALA A 72 -3.56 -6.06 -10.90
CA ALA A 72 -2.54 -5.07 -11.21
C ALA A 72 -3.16 -3.66 -11.37
N GLY A 73 -4.25 -3.53 -12.14
CA GLY A 73 -4.99 -2.28 -12.31
C GLY A 73 -5.51 -1.73 -10.98
N SER A 74 -5.98 -2.59 -10.08
CA SER A 74 -6.45 -2.20 -8.74
C SER A 74 -5.32 -1.66 -7.86
N LEU A 75 -4.12 -2.23 -7.94
CA LEU A 75 -2.94 -1.72 -7.24
C LEU A 75 -2.49 -0.35 -7.79
N ILE A 76 -2.53 -0.18 -9.12
CA ILE A 76 -2.26 1.09 -9.79
C ILE A 76 -3.26 2.16 -9.33
N ARG A 77 -4.57 1.86 -9.35
CA ARG A 77 -5.61 2.75 -8.83
C ARG A 77 -5.34 3.14 -7.38
N ARG A 78 -4.97 2.17 -6.55
CA ARG A 78 -4.63 2.43 -5.15
C ARG A 78 -3.42 3.35 -5.02
N ARG A 79 -2.39 3.16 -5.83
CA ARG A 79 -1.19 3.99 -5.80
C ARG A 79 -1.47 5.44 -6.22
N TYR A 80 -2.25 5.64 -7.28
CA TYR A 80 -2.37 6.94 -7.92
C TYR A 80 -3.68 7.69 -7.62
N LEU A 81 -4.71 7.04 -7.10
CA LEU A 81 -6.02 7.68 -6.87
C LEU A 81 -6.44 7.63 -5.40
N THR A 82 -6.41 6.46 -4.77
CA THR A 82 -7.07 6.27 -3.46
C THR A 82 -6.10 6.14 -2.28
N GLY A 83 -4.81 5.94 -2.53
CA GLY A 83 -3.81 5.66 -1.51
C GLY A 83 -3.49 6.87 -0.64
N PRO A 84 -3.07 6.64 0.62
CA PRO A 84 -2.57 7.71 1.46
C PRO A 84 -1.28 8.28 0.84
N VAL A 85 -1.13 9.60 0.89
CA VAL A 85 0.14 10.25 0.55
C VAL A 85 1.18 9.74 1.53
N SER A 86 2.14 8.98 1.02
CA SER A 86 3.24 8.46 1.83
C SER A 86 4.52 9.17 1.45
N ASN A 87 5.04 9.93 2.41
CA ASN A 87 6.29 10.67 2.24
C ASN A 87 7.52 9.74 2.29
N THR A 88 7.35 8.51 2.78
CA THR A 88 8.41 7.52 2.98
C THR A 88 8.54 6.53 1.83
N THR A 89 7.44 6.19 1.13
CA THR A 89 7.43 5.17 0.05
C THR A 89 7.29 5.75 -1.35
N GLY A 90 7.40 7.07 -1.53
CA GLY A 90 7.37 7.72 -2.84
C GLY A 90 6.01 7.67 -3.54
N PHE A 91 4.96 7.22 -2.86
CA PHE A 91 3.61 7.15 -3.42
C PHE A 91 2.86 8.43 -3.12
N VAL A 92 2.70 9.24 -4.16
CA VAL A 92 1.86 10.43 -4.15
C VAL A 92 0.78 10.24 -5.21
N PRO A 93 -0.51 10.37 -4.86
CA PRO A 93 -1.61 10.37 -5.82
C PRO A 93 -1.40 11.38 -6.95
N LEU A 94 -1.96 11.07 -8.11
CA LEU A 94 -1.94 11.97 -9.25
C LEU A 94 -2.71 13.25 -8.93
N HIS A 95 -2.05 14.38 -9.16
CA HIS A 95 -2.65 15.68 -8.95
C HIS A 95 -3.83 15.88 -9.90
N GLY A 96 -4.92 16.44 -9.38
CA GLY A 96 -6.12 16.75 -10.16
C GLY A 96 -7.00 15.55 -10.53
N PHE A 97 -6.63 14.31 -10.20
CA PHE A 97 -7.49 13.16 -10.42
C PHE A 97 -8.50 12.95 -9.28
N HIS A 98 -9.72 12.56 -9.63
CA HIS A 98 -10.75 12.25 -8.64
C HIS A 98 -10.63 10.81 -8.14
N LYS A 99 -10.95 10.58 -6.86
CA LYS A 99 -10.82 9.26 -6.22
C LYS A 99 -11.94 8.29 -6.59
N ASN A 100 -13.12 8.82 -6.92
CA ASN A 100 -14.34 8.03 -7.07
C ASN A 100 -14.76 7.84 -8.53
N TYR A 101 -14.24 8.64 -9.46
CA TYR A 101 -14.56 8.52 -10.89
C TYR A 101 -13.31 8.74 -11.73
N ILE A 102 -13.34 8.26 -12.96
CA ILE A 102 -12.28 8.48 -13.95
C ILE A 102 -12.78 9.52 -14.94
N ASP A 103 -11.96 10.55 -15.16
CA ASP A 103 -12.14 11.50 -16.25
C ASP A 103 -11.49 10.92 -17.51
N ASN A 104 -12.31 10.55 -18.49
CA ASN A 104 -11.85 9.94 -19.74
C ASN A 104 -10.94 10.86 -20.57
N GLN A 105 -10.94 12.17 -20.32
CA GLN A 105 -10.03 13.10 -20.98
C GLN A 105 -8.60 13.04 -20.42
N ARG A 106 -8.40 12.37 -19.27
CA ARG A 106 -7.12 12.31 -18.56
C ARG A 106 -6.47 10.94 -18.58
N VAL A 107 -7.16 9.92 -19.07
CA VAL A 107 -6.65 8.55 -19.18
C VAL A 107 -6.68 8.14 -20.64
N SER A 108 -5.51 7.79 -21.15
CA SER A 108 -5.35 7.17 -22.46
C SER A 108 -4.85 5.75 -22.26
N VAL A 109 -5.50 4.78 -22.90
CA VAL A 109 -5.08 3.39 -22.91
C VAL A 109 -4.75 3.02 -24.34
N LEU A 110 -3.57 2.45 -24.54
CA LEU A 110 -3.12 1.94 -25.83
C LEU A 110 -2.84 0.45 -25.66
N ALA A 111 -3.29 -0.32 -26.65
CA ALA A 111 -3.08 -1.75 -26.73
C ALA A 111 -2.47 -2.10 -28.07
N ALA A 112 -1.68 -3.17 -28.04
CA ALA A 112 -1.24 -3.84 -29.25
C ALA A 112 -2.42 -4.63 -29.86
N PRO A 113 -2.42 -4.93 -31.17
CA PRO A 113 -3.58 -5.47 -31.88
C PRO A 113 -3.92 -6.93 -31.50
N GLU A 114 -3.08 -7.60 -30.71
CA GLU A 114 -3.28 -8.98 -30.31
C GLU A 114 -4.38 -9.11 -29.24
N GLN A 115 -5.25 -10.11 -29.39
CA GLN A 115 -6.37 -10.38 -28.49
C GLN A 115 -6.05 -10.34 -26.98
N PRO A 116 -4.93 -10.91 -26.46
CA PRO A 116 -4.65 -10.88 -25.03
C PRO A 116 -4.18 -9.51 -24.51
N VAL A 117 -3.99 -8.51 -25.39
CA VAL A 117 -3.49 -7.17 -25.06
C VAL A 117 -4.57 -6.09 -25.26
N VAL A 118 -5.74 -6.41 -25.82
CA VAL A 118 -6.76 -5.43 -26.22
C VAL A 118 -7.23 -4.54 -25.05
N ALA A 119 -7.25 -3.23 -25.30
CA ALA A 119 -7.67 -2.16 -24.40
C ALA A 119 -9.17 -1.90 -24.44
#